data_AF-A0A2W0DWH3-F1
#
_entry.id   AF-A0A2W0DWH3-F1
#
_cell.length_a   1.000
_cell.length_b   1.000
_cell.length_c   1.000
_cell.angle_alpha   90.00
_cell.angle_beta   90.00
_cell.angle_gamma   90.00
#
_symmetry.space_group_name_H-M   'P 1'
#
loop_
_entity.id
_entity.type
_entity.pdbx_description
1 polymer ?
#
loop_
_entity_poly.entity_id
_entity_poly.type
_entity_poly.pdbx_seq_one_letter_code
_entity_poly.pdbx_strand_id
1 'polypeptide(L)'
;MNATLSAGARSAVPTPVDPPAAVPAVVRVTIALSGAFLAGVLTSFGQSVPALASVSNSAGPWFLVAALLCLVAGVRGGRVALPLAMVLGVVLLELMHVGYWAATVLRGFPDVLSITNPWVLLGVPAGLLAGAVAVAVRSHDARWRAGALGVTAAVLVGEGIRGLLQVAATTGSATWVVEIVVGVLLLGIGVVGARSAIGRVVALGTGVVGTVAVLGAYLFLGGF
;
A
#
# COMPACT_ATOMS: atom_id res chain seq x y z
N MET A 1 -38.23 59.81 36.59
CA MET A 1 -38.43 58.35 36.79
C MET A 1 -38.78 57.74 35.45
N ASN A 2 -37.92 56.87 34.92
CA ASN A 2 -38.17 55.75 34.00
C ASN A 2 -36.90 55.45 33.19
N ALA A 3 -36.08 54.54 33.71
CA ALA A 3 -35.05 53.85 32.94
C ALA A 3 -35.43 52.36 32.93
N THR A 4 -36.11 51.93 31.87
CA THR A 4 -36.35 50.52 31.58
C THR A 4 -35.08 49.92 30.99
N LEU A 5 -34.35 49.16 31.81
CA LEU A 5 -33.18 48.40 31.39
C LEU A 5 -33.62 47.23 30.50
N SER A 6 -33.24 47.30 29.23
CA SER A 6 -33.29 46.19 28.28
C SER A 6 -32.37 45.07 28.76
N ALA A 7 -32.95 43.98 29.26
CA ALA A 7 -32.22 42.75 29.57
C ALA A 7 -31.76 42.10 28.26
N GLY A 8 -30.50 42.31 27.89
CA GLY A 8 -29.86 41.62 26.77
C GLY A 8 -29.82 40.12 27.03
N ALA A 9 -30.49 39.36 26.17
CA ALA A 9 -30.35 37.92 26.09
C ALA A 9 -28.88 37.60 25.75
N ARG A 10 -28.13 37.10 26.74
CA ARG A 10 -26.78 36.58 26.50
C ARG A 10 -26.92 35.37 25.59
N SER A 11 -26.44 35.50 24.36
CA SER A 11 -26.27 34.37 23.44
C SER A 11 -25.46 33.28 24.15
N ALA A 12 -26.05 32.10 24.33
CA ALA A 12 -25.35 30.97 24.90
C ALA A 12 -24.17 30.62 23.98
N VAL A 13 -22.95 30.69 24.53
CA VAL A 13 -21.74 30.23 23.84
C VAL A 13 -21.89 28.72 23.64
N PRO A 14 -21.81 28.18 22.41
CA PRO A 14 -21.86 26.75 22.19
C PRO A 14 -20.75 26.08 22.99
N THR A 15 -21.11 25.14 23.86
CA THR A 15 -20.14 24.30 24.57
C THR A 15 -19.29 23.56 23.53
N PRO A 16 -17.94 23.58 23.65
CA PRO A 16 -17.07 22.81 22.78
C PRO A 16 -17.52 21.34 22.77
N VAL A 17 -17.82 20.81 21.59
CA VAL A 17 -18.08 19.38 21.43
C VAL A 17 -16.75 18.68 21.61
N ASP A 18 -16.65 17.80 22.61
CA ASP A 18 -15.45 17.00 22.82
C ASP A 18 -15.15 16.21 21.54
N PRO A 19 -13.89 16.18 21.07
CA PRO A 19 -13.53 15.42 19.89
C PRO A 19 -13.84 13.92 20.14
N PRO A 20 -14.35 13.21 19.13
CA PRO A 20 -14.66 11.80 19.27
C PRO A 20 -13.44 11.01 19.73
N ALA A 21 -13.67 10.03 20.61
CA ALA A 21 -12.61 9.20 21.16
C ALA A 21 -11.81 8.51 20.04
N ALA A 22 -10.48 8.58 20.13
CA ALA A 22 -9.62 7.96 19.13
C ALA A 22 -9.78 6.43 19.14
N VAL A 23 -9.90 5.83 17.95
CA VAL A 23 -9.98 4.37 17.81
C VAL A 23 -8.73 3.72 18.43
N PRO A 24 -8.88 2.77 19.37
CA PRO A 24 -7.74 2.11 20.03
C PRO A 24 -6.79 1.44 19.03
N ALA A 25 -5.49 1.39 19.37
CA ALA A 25 -4.48 0.80 18.50
C ALA A 25 -4.75 -0.68 18.18
N VAL A 26 -5.20 -1.45 19.18
CA VAL A 26 -5.57 -2.85 19.01
C VAL A 26 -6.65 -3.03 17.95
N VAL A 27 -7.70 -2.20 17.98
CA VAL A 27 -8.81 -2.25 17.02
C VAL A 27 -8.29 -1.97 15.60
N ARG A 28 -7.45 -0.95 15.43
CA ARG A 28 -6.86 -0.61 14.12
C ARG A 28 -5.98 -1.73 13.57
N VAL A 29 -5.17 -2.37 14.42
CA VAL A 29 -4.34 -3.51 14.02
C VAL A 29 -5.21 -4.70 13.65
N THR A 30 -6.26 -5.01 14.42
CA THR A 30 -7.22 -6.07 14.09
C THR A 30 -7.92 -5.81 12.76
N ILE A 31 -8.32 -4.56 12.49
CA ILE A 31 -8.89 -4.16 11.19
C ILE A 31 -7.86 -4.40 10.08
N ALA A 32 -6.60 -4.00 10.27
CA ALA A 32 -5.55 -4.19 9.27
C ALA A 32 -5.31 -5.67 8.95
N LEU A 33 -5.18 -6.52 9.99
CA LEU A 33 -4.99 -7.96 9.83
C LEU A 33 -6.20 -8.62 9.15
N SER A 34 -7.42 -8.30 9.60
CA SER A 34 -8.64 -8.84 8.99
C SER A 34 -8.80 -8.37 7.55
N GLY A 35 -8.46 -7.11 7.27
CA GLY A 35 -8.46 -6.53 5.93
C GLY A 35 -7.46 -7.20 4.99
N ALA A 36 -6.26 -7.53 5.48
CA ALA A 36 -5.27 -8.28 4.70
C ALA A 36 -5.79 -9.69 4.37
N PHE A 37 -6.25 -10.45 5.37
CA PHE A 37 -6.82 -11.77 5.10
C PHE A 37 -7.97 -11.70 4.07
N LEU A 38 -8.88 -10.74 4.25
CA LEU A 38 -10.00 -10.53 3.35
C LEU A 38 -9.57 -10.12 1.93
N ALA A 39 -8.55 -9.27 1.79
CA ALA A 39 -8.01 -8.91 0.48
C ALA A 39 -7.46 -10.13 -0.28
N GLY A 40 -6.80 -11.05 0.44
CA GLY A 40 -6.39 -12.35 -0.10
C GLY A 40 -7.59 -13.18 -0.58
N VAL A 41 -8.60 -13.34 0.27
CA VAL A 41 -9.84 -14.06 -0.08
C VAL A 41 -10.49 -13.46 -1.33
N LEU A 42 -10.67 -12.14 -1.36
CA LEU A 42 -11.28 -11.42 -2.47
C LEU A 42 -10.47 -11.54 -3.76
N THR A 43 -9.14 -11.66 -3.67
CA THR A 43 -8.28 -11.90 -4.83
C THR A 43 -8.64 -13.22 -5.53
N SER A 44 -8.85 -14.29 -4.77
CA SER A 44 -9.28 -15.58 -5.34
C SER A 44 -10.58 -15.43 -6.14
N PHE A 45 -11.59 -14.77 -5.56
CA PHE A 45 -12.86 -14.51 -6.26
C PHE A 45 -12.70 -13.57 -7.46
N GLY A 46 -11.89 -12.52 -7.33
CA GLY A 46 -11.63 -11.55 -8.38
C GLY A 46 -10.97 -12.15 -9.61
N GLN A 47 -10.09 -13.15 -9.44
CA GLN A 47 -9.51 -13.92 -10.54
C GLN A 47 -10.55 -14.62 -11.42
N SER A 48 -11.73 -14.93 -10.88
CA SER A 48 -12.80 -15.60 -11.61
C SER A 48 -13.70 -14.65 -12.39
N VAL A 49 -13.50 -13.34 -12.24
CA VAL A 49 -14.18 -12.31 -13.01
C VAL A 49 -13.23 -11.84 -14.12
N PRO A 50 -13.48 -12.14 -15.41
CA PRO A 50 -12.51 -11.89 -16.49
C PRO A 50 -11.97 -10.45 -16.53
N ALA A 51 -12.82 -9.46 -16.29
CA ALA A 51 -12.42 -8.05 -16.28
C ALA A 51 -11.53 -7.67 -15.09
N LEU A 52 -11.53 -8.45 -14.01
CA LEU A 52 -10.76 -8.21 -12.80
C LEU A 52 -9.60 -9.18 -12.64
N ALA A 53 -9.48 -10.19 -13.51
CA ALA A 53 -8.59 -11.31 -13.26
C ALA A 53 -7.13 -10.88 -13.12
N SER A 54 -6.64 -10.10 -14.10
CA SER A 54 -5.26 -9.60 -14.11
C SER A 54 -4.99 -8.68 -12.92
N VAL A 55 -5.87 -7.70 -12.64
CA VAL A 55 -5.67 -6.74 -11.55
C VAL A 55 -5.76 -7.40 -10.17
N SER A 56 -6.62 -8.42 -10.04
CA SER A 56 -6.76 -9.18 -8.79
C SER A 56 -5.48 -9.95 -8.50
N ASN A 57 -4.85 -10.53 -9.52
CA ASN A 57 -3.61 -11.30 -9.40
C ASN A 57 -2.35 -10.51 -9.76
N SER A 58 -2.26 -9.25 -9.31
CA SER A 58 -1.08 -8.41 -9.50
C SER A 58 -0.47 -8.06 -8.14
N ALA A 59 0.86 -8.10 -8.05
CA ALA A 59 1.63 -7.85 -6.83
C ALA A 59 1.63 -6.37 -6.39
N GLY A 60 1.47 -5.43 -7.31
CA GLY A 60 1.45 -3.99 -7.09
C GLY A 60 0.21 -3.55 -6.34
N PRO A 61 -1.01 -3.96 -6.76
CA PRO A 61 -2.21 -3.81 -5.94
C PRO A 61 -2.06 -4.41 -4.53
N TRP A 62 -1.47 -5.60 -4.39
CA TRP A 62 -1.21 -6.21 -3.08
C TRP A 62 -0.25 -5.36 -2.23
N PHE A 63 0.82 -4.84 -2.83
CA PHE A 63 1.76 -3.93 -2.16
C PHE A 63 1.07 -2.64 -1.69
N LEU A 64 0.22 -2.04 -2.54
CA LEU A 64 -0.55 -0.85 -2.20
C LEU A 64 -1.52 -1.13 -1.04
N VAL A 65 -2.23 -2.26 -1.08
CA VAL A 65 -3.13 -2.69 -0.01
C VAL A 65 -2.36 -2.86 1.30
N ALA A 66 -1.20 -3.53 1.29
CA ALA A 66 -0.38 -3.68 2.49
C ALA A 66 0.08 -2.33 3.07
N ALA A 67 0.56 -1.41 2.22
CA ALA A 67 0.98 -0.08 2.65
C ALA A 67 -0.20 0.71 3.25
N LEU A 68 -1.38 0.64 2.64
CA LEU A 68 -2.59 1.28 3.15
C LEU A 68 -3.04 0.67 4.47
N LEU A 69 -2.99 -0.65 4.62
CA LEU A 69 -3.34 -1.34 5.87
C LEU A 69 -2.36 -1.02 7.00
N CYS A 70 -1.06 -0.83 6.70
CA CYS A 70 -0.11 -0.28 7.67
C CYS A 70 -0.53 1.13 8.12
N LEU A 71 -0.97 1.99 7.21
CA LEU A 71 -1.50 3.31 7.57
C LEU A 71 -2.76 3.22 8.45
N VAL A 72 -3.67 2.30 8.13
CA VAL A 72 -4.88 2.02 8.93
C VAL A 72 -4.51 1.55 10.34
N ALA A 73 -3.54 0.64 10.48
CA ALA A 73 -3.02 0.21 11.78
C ALA A 73 -2.48 1.39 12.62
N GLY A 74 -2.14 2.50 11.97
CA GLY A 74 -1.71 3.72 12.60
C GLY A 74 -0.22 3.75 12.86
N VAL A 75 0.59 3.16 11.96
CA VAL A 75 2.05 3.24 12.04
C VAL A 75 2.50 4.71 12.14
N ARG A 76 3.52 4.94 12.96
CA ARG A 76 4.06 6.26 13.29
C ARG A 76 5.51 6.38 12.81
N GLY A 77 6.03 7.60 12.77
CA GLY A 77 7.46 7.84 12.61
C GLY A 77 8.25 7.51 13.88
N GLY A 78 9.56 7.30 13.74
CA GLY A 78 10.49 7.09 14.85
C GLY A 78 11.37 5.85 14.69
N ARG A 79 12.46 5.77 15.46
CA ARG A 79 13.50 4.72 15.32
C ARG A 79 12.96 3.30 15.55
N VAL A 80 12.03 3.13 16.48
CA VAL A 80 11.39 1.82 16.78
C VAL A 80 10.20 1.55 15.85
N ALA A 81 9.53 2.60 15.40
CA ALA A 81 8.30 2.48 14.64
C ALA A 81 8.54 2.00 13.20
N LEU A 82 9.70 2.32 12.61
CA LEU A 82 10.05 1.86 11.27
C LEU A 82 10.22 0.34 11.20
N PRO A 83 11.08 -0.33 12.00
CA PRO A 83 11.19 -1.79 11.98
C PRO A 83 9.86 -2.49 12.26
N LEU A 84 9.07 -1.98 13.22
CA LEU A 84 7.77 -2.56 13.52
C LEU A 84 6.78 -2.45 12.35
N ALA A 85 6.77 -1.32 11.66
CA ALA A 85 5.95 -1.14 10.46
C ALA A 85 6.39 -2.06 9.33
N MET A 86 7.70 -2.23 9.12
CA MET A 86 8.25 -3.16 8.13
C MET A 86 7.82 -4.60 8.42
N VAL A 87 7.96 -5.06 9.67
CA VAL A 87 7.49 -6.39 10.09
C VAL A 87 5.98 -6.53 9.91
N LEU A 88 5.20 -5.51 10.28
CA LEU A 88 3.76 -5.51 10.06
C LEU A 88 3.41 -5.63 8.57
N GLY A 89 4.14 -4.93 7.68
CA GLY A 89 3.93 -5.03 6.24
C GLY A 89 4.17 -6.45 5.71
N VAL A 90 5.20 -7.15 6.20
CA VAL A 90 5.42 -8.58 5.90
C VAL A 90 4.24 -9.41 6.38
N VAL A 91 3.83 -9.25 7.64
CA VAL A 91 2.69 -9.99 8.21
C VAL A 91 1.42 -9.78 7.38
N LEU A 92 1.14 -8.55 6.94
CA LEU A 92 -0.05 -8.25 6.14
C LEU A 92 0.03 -8.88 4.74
N LEU A 93 1.20 -8.85 4.08
CA LEU A 93 1.38 -9.49 2.78
C LEU A 93 1.25 -11.01 2.85
N GLU A 94 1.87 -11.63 3.84
CA GLU A 94 1.74 -13.08 4.04
C GLU A 94 0.32 -13.49 4.45
N LEU A 95 -0.38 -12.65 5.19
CA LEU A 95 -1.77 -12.91 5.54
C LEU A 95 -2.71 -12.80 4.33
N MET A 96 -2.40 -11.94 3.34
CA MET A 96 -3.06 -11.96 2.04
C MET A 96 -2.80 -13.28 1.29
N HIS A 97 -1.56 -13.80 1.29
CA HIS A 97 -1.26 -15.13 0.71
C HIS A 97 -2.07 -16.24 1.38
N VAL A 98 -2.15 -16.23 2.72
CA VAL A 98 -2.94 -17.20 3.49
C VAL A 98 -4.43 -17.11 3.13
N GLY A 99 -4.98 -15.90 3.05
CA GLY A 99 -6.39 -15.69 2.68
C GLY A 99 -6.70 -16.14 1.26
N TYR A 100 -5.81 -15.82 0.31
CA TYR A 100 -5.92 -16.26 -1.08
C TYR A 100 -5.90 -17.78 -1.19
N TRP A 101 -4.88 -18.42 -0.62
CA TRP A 101 -4.72 -19.87 -0.64
C TRP A 101 -5.94 -20.57 -0.03
N ALA A 102 -6.37 -20.13 1.16
CA ALA A 102 -7.52 -20.73 1.84
C ALA A 102 -8.78 -20.64 1.00
N ALA A 103 -9.08 -19.47 0.42
CA ALA A 103 -10.25 -19.29 -0.45
C ALA A 103 -10.15 -20.13 -1.72
N THR A 104 -8.98 -20.16 -2.37
CA THR A 104 -8.75 -20.92 -3.61
C THR A 104 -8.95 -22.42 -3.39
N VAL A 105 -8.39 -22.99 -2.32
CA VAL A 105 -8.56 -24.41 -1.97
C VAL A 105 -10.00 -24.73 -1.57
N LEU A 106 -10.65 -23.88 -0.76
CA LEU A 106 -12.05 -24.07 -0.37
C LEU A 106 -13.00 -24.02 -1.56
N ARG A 107 -12.63 -23.32 -2.62
CA ARG A 107 -13.38 -23.28 -3.89
C ARG A 107 -13.10 -24.47 -4.81
N GLY A 108 -12.23 -25.39 -4.41
CA GLY A 108 -11.90 -26.60 -5.15
C GLY A 108 -10.78 -26.44 -6.18
N PHE A 109 -10.05 -25.32 -6.18
CA PHE A 109 -8.87 -25.14 -7.03
C PHE A 109 -7.60 -25.61 -6.32
N PRO A 110 -6.75 -26.40 -6.97
CA PRO A 110 -5.49 -26.83 -6.37
C PRO A 110 -4.54 -25.64 -6.21
N ASP A 111 -4.04 -25.44 -4.99
CA ASP A 111 -3.03 -24.43 -4.68
C ASP A 111 -2.17 -24.86 -3.47
N VAL A 112 -0.93 -24.39 -3.41
CA VAL A 112 0.04 -24.74 -2.37
C VAL A 112 0.69 -23.50 -1.80
N LEU A 113 0.39 -23.24 -0.52
CA LEU A 113 1.10 -22.24 0.27
C LEU A 113 2.43 -22.83 0.76
N SER A 114 3.56 -22.33 0.24
CA SER A 114 4.90 -22.79 0.60
C SER A 114 5.84 -21.61 0.78
N ILE A 115 6.75 -21.71 1.75
CA ILE A 115 7.85 -20.75 1.95
C ILE A 115 8.86 -20.75 0.80
N THR A 116 8.82 -21.75 -0.08
CA THR A 116 9.65 -21.81 -1.29
C THR A 116 8.93 -21.29 -2.53
N ASN A 117 7.64 -20.92 -2.41
CA ASN A 117 6.91 -20.30 -3.51
C ASN A 117 7.52 -18.91 -3.78
N PRO A 118 7.93 -18.60 -5.03
CA PRO A 118 8.52 -17.31 -5.37
C PRO A 118 7.71 -16.09 -4.94
N TRP A 119 6.38 -16.16 -5.01
CA TRP A 119 5.51 -15.03 -4.65
C TRP A 119 5.45 -14.80 -3.13
N VAL A 120 5.43 -15.88 -2.36
CA VAL A 120 5.56 -15.85 -0.89
C VAL A 120 6.94 -15.30 -0.49
N LEU A 121 8.00 -15.73 -1.17
CA LEU A 121 9.36 -15.21 -0.94
C LEU A 121 9.49 -13.72 -1.27
N LEU A 122 8.89 -13.27 -2.37
CA LEU A 122 8.84 -11.86 -2.77
C LEU A 122 7.95 -11.02 -1.83
N GLY A 123 6.96 -11.64 -1.18
CA GLY A 123 6.10 -11.02 -0.17
C GLY A 123 6.89 -10.44 1.01
N VAL A 124 8.02 -11.06 1.38
CA VAL A 124 8.89 -10.58 2.47
C VAL A 124 9.54 -9.21 2.15
N PRO A 125 10.40 -9.06 1.13
CA PRO A 125 10.98 -7.76 0.81
C PRO A 125 9.91 -6.74 0.41
N ALA A 126 8.84 -7.14 -0.27
CA ALA A 126 7.72 -6.25 -0.59
C ALA A 126 7.01 -5.74 0.67
N GLY A 127 6.80 -6.59 1.67
CA GLY A 127 6.18 -6.24 2.95
C GLY A 127 7.05 -5.31 3.79
N LEU A 128 8.35 -5.57 3.84
CA LEU A 128 9.31 -4.64 4.46
C LEU A 128 9.20 -3.25 3.82
N LEU A 129 9.18 -3.19 2.49
CA LEU A 129 9.03 -1.93 1.74
C LEU A 129 7.66 -1.27 1.98
N ALA A 130 6.56 -2.03 2.02
CA ALA A 130 5.21 -1.50 2.24
C ALA A 130 5.11 -0.81 3.61
N GLY A 131 5.65 -1.45 4.65
CA GLY A 131 5.74 -0.87 5.99
C GLY A 131 6.61 0.39 6.04
N ALA A 132 7.77 0.36 5.38
CA ALA A 132 8.66 1.52 5.27
C ALA A 132 8.00 2.68 4.52
N VAL A 133 7.30 2.41 3.42
CA VAL A 133 6.51 3.38 2.66
C VAL A 133 5.45 4.01 3.54
N ALA A 134 4.68 3.21 4.29
CA ALA A 134 3.64 3.70 5.20
C ALA A 134 4.19 4.66 6.27
N VAL A 135 5.39 4.42 6.79
CA VAL A 135 6.06 5.35 7.71
C VAL A 135 6.55 6.60 6.98
N ALA A 136 7.18 6.42 5.82
CA ALA A 136 7.81 7.49 5.06
C ALA A 136 6.79 8.51 4.48
N VAL A 137 5.61 8.06 4.04
CA VAL A 137 4.54 8.96 3.57
C VAL A 137 3.97 9.85 4.68
N ARG A 138 4.07 9.43 5.95
CA ARG A 138 3.65 10.23 7.12
C ARG A 138 4.75 11.14 7.65
N SER A 139 5.97 11.05 7.11
CA SER A 139 7.09 11.86 7.56
C SER A 139 6.86 13.35 7.28
N HIS A 140 7.26 14.21 8.22
CA HIS A 140 7.29 15.65 8.00
C HIS A 140 8.39 16.06 7.00
N ASP A 141 9.40 15.22 6.80
CA ASP A 141 10.47 15.46 5.85
C ASP A 141 10.02 15.07 4.43
N ALA A 142 9.98 16.08 3.55
CA ALA A 142 9.57 15.93 2.17
C ALA A 142 10.43 14.92 1.38
N ARG A 143 11.68 14.69 1.78
CA ARG A 143 12.57 13.70 1.13
C ARG A 143 12.07 12.28 1.34
N TRP A 144 11.62 11.95 2.55
CA TRP A 144 11.06 10.64 2.87
C TRP A 144 9.76 10.38 2.13
N ARG A 145 8.87 11.39 2.08
CA ARG A 145 7.62 11.31 1.31
C ARG A 145 7.89 11.10 -0.18
N ALA A 146 8.85 11.85 -0.73
CA ALA A 146 9.24 11.74 -2.13
C ALA A 146 9.84 10.35 -2.44
N GLY A 147 10.68 9.82 -1.55
CA GLY A 147 11.21 8.46 -1.65
C GLY A 147 10.14 7.38 -1.53
N ALA A 148 9.14 7.56 -0.66
CA ALA A 148 8.03 6.63 -0.54
C ALA A 148 7.24 6.52 -1.86
N LEU A 149 6.94 7.65 -2.49
CA LEU A 149 6.30 7.69 -3.80
C LEU A 149 7.17 7.08 -4.91
N GLY A 150 8.49 7.28 -4.84
CA GLY A 150 9.44 6.63 -5.73
C GLY A 150 9.45 5.10 -5.56
N VAL A 151 9.51 4.58 -4.34
CA VAL A 151 9.42 3.12 -4.09
C VAL A 151 8.07 2.55 -4.56
N THR A 152 6.96 3.23 -4.29
CA THR A 152 5.65 2.79 -4.79
C THR A 152 5.61 2.78 -6.31
N ALA A 153 6.15 3.82 -6.96
CA ALA A 153 6.26 3.86 -8.42
C ALA A 153 7.13 2.72 -8.96
N ALA A 154 8.26 2.41 -8.31
CA ALA A 154 9.14 1.32 -8.69
C ALA A 154 8.45 -0.05 -8.69
N VAL A 155 7.62 -0.32 -7.69
CA VAL A 155 6.85 -1.57 -7.62
C VAL A 155 5.87 -1.67 -8.78
N LEU A 156 5.05 -0.64 -8.98
CA LEU A 156 4.01 -0.61 -10.02
C LEU A 156 4.59 -0.65 -11.44
N VAL A 157 5.62 0.16 -11.71
CA VAL A 157 6.27 0.18 -13.03
C VAL A 157 7.05 -1.11 -13.26
N GLY A 158 7.77 -1.61 -12.25
CA GLY A 158 8.55 -2.84 -12.35
C GLY A 158 7.66 -4.05 -12.64
N GLU A 159 6.54 -4.19 -11.93
CA GLU A 159 5.56 -5.23 -12.25
C GLU A 159 4.90 -4.99 -13.60
N GLY A 160 4.43 -3.78 -13.91
CA GLY A 160 3.78 -3.52 -15.18
C GLY A 160 4.68 -3.84 -16.38
N ILE A 161 5.99 -3.55 -16.30
CA ILE A 161 6.95 -3.94 -17.34
C ILE A 161 7.05 -5.47 -17.44
N ARG A 162 7.21 -6.17 -16.31
CA ARG A 162 7.19 -7.65 -16.30
C ARG A 162 5.89 -8.20 -16.89
N GLY A 163 4.76 -7.60 -16.53
CA GLY A 163 3.43 -7.88 -17.03
C GLY A 163 3.38 -7.85 -18.56
N LEU A 164 3.85 -6.76 -19.15
CA LEU A 164 3.95 -6.59 -20.60
C LEU A 164 4.92 -7.58 -21.27
N LEU A 165 6.02 -7.93 -20.62
CA LEU A 165 7.04 -8.81 -21.18
C LEU A 165 6.69 -10.29 -21.11
N GLN A 166 5.99 -10.73 -20.06
CA GLN A 166 5.84 -12.17 -19.75
C GLN A 166 4.39 -12.67 -19.84
N VAL A 167 3.41 -11.86 -19.43
CA VAL A 167 2.03 -12.35 -19.21
C VAL A 167 0.98 -11.61 -20.04
N ALA A 168 1.30 -10.49 -20.69
CA ALA A 168 0.34 -9.74 -21.49
C ALA A 168 -0.19 -10.52 -22.70
N ALA A 169 0.56 -11.51 -23.21
CA ALA A 169 0.09 -12.38 -24.28
C ALA A 169 -1.15 -13.21 -23.87
N THR A 170 -1.29 -13.54 -22.58
CA THR A 170 -2.39 -14.36 -22.05
C THR A 170 -3.41 -13.56 -21.24
N THR A 171 -3.05 -12.36 -20.77
CA THR A 171 -3.88 -11.53 -19.86
C THR A 171 -4.31 -10.18 -20.47
N GLY A 172 -3.82 -9.85 -21.67
CA GLY A 172 -3.97 -8.53 -22.28
C GLY A 172 -3.02 -7.49 -21.68
N SER A 173 -2.85 -6.36 -22.38
CA SER A 173 -1.88 -5.32 -22.01
C SER A 173 -2.45 -4.22 -21.11
N ALA A 174 -3.78 -4.05 -21.05
CA ALA A 174 -4.42 -2.88 -20.47
C ALA A 174 -4.05 -2.67 -18.99
N THR A 175 -4.17 -3.71 -18.16
CA THR A 175 -3.88 -3.64 -16.71
C THR A 175 -2.44 -3.21 -16.45
N TRP A 176 -1.49 -3.80 -17.16
CA TRP A 176 -0.06 -3.54 -17.00
C TRP A 176 0.31 -2.11 -17.44
N VAL A 177 -0.31 -1.61 -18.52
CA VAL A 177 -0.15 -0.21 -18.95
C VAL A 177 -0.71 0.75 -17.90
N VAL A 178 -1.90 0.47 -17.36
CA VAL A 178 -2.50 1.30 -16.29
C VAL A 178 -1.58 1.34 -15.08
N GLU A 179 -1.00 0.21 -14.69
CA GLU A 179 -0.08 0.12 -13.56
C GLU A 179 1.18 0.98 -13.76
N ILE A 180 1.78 0.92 -14.96
CA ILE A 180 2.92 1.78 -15.33
C ILE A 180 2.51 3.26 -15.27
N VAL A 181 1.37 3.62 -15.84
CA VAL A 181 0.90 5.02 -15.87
C VAL A 181 0.70 5.53 -14.44
N VAL A 182 0.04 4.76 -13.58
CA VAL A 182 -0.16 5.14 -12.18
C VAL A 182 1.18 5.29 -11.46
N GLY A 183 2.11 4.36 -11.67
CA GLY A 183 3.46 4.44 -11.10
C GLY A 183 4.21 5.70 -11.56
N VAL A 184 4.20 6.00 -12.86
CA VAL A 184 4.81 7.22 -13.42
C VAL A 184 4.19 8.50 -12.85
N LEU A 185 2.86 8.53 -12.69
CA LEU A 185 2.15 9.66 -12.08
C LEU A 185 2.57 9.86 -10.61
N LEU A 186 2.65 8.78 -9.82
CA LEU A 186 3.12 8.85 -8.43
C LEU A 186 4.57 9.35 -8.34
N LEU A 187 5.44 8.89 -9.24
CA LEU A 187 6.82 9.38 -9.33
C LEU A 187 6.83 10.88 -9.66
N GLY A 188 6.04 11.32 -10.64
CA GLY A 188 5.88 12.73 -11.00
C GLY A 188 5.41 13.58 -9.81
N ILE A 189 4.40 13.12 -9.07
CA ILE A 189 3.92 13.77 -7.84
C ILE A 189 5.04 13.86 -6.79
N GLY A 190 5.83 12.80 -6.62
CA GLY A 190 6.97 12.79 -5.69
C GLY A 190 8.05 13.80 -6.06
N VAL A 191 8.38 13.91 -7.36
CA VAL A 191 9.38 14.83 -7.88
C VAL A 191 8.91 16.29 -7.81
N VAL A 192 7.69 16.57 -8.26
CA VAL A 192 7.12 17.93 -8.24
C VAL A 192 6.85 18.40 -6.82
N GLY A 193 6.35 17.48 -5.96
CA GLY A 193 6.10 17.76 -4.55
C GLY A 193 7.37 17.88 -3.69
N ALA A 194 8.52 17.40 -4.18
CA ALA A 194 9.79 17.57 -3.50
C ALA A 194 10.25 19.04 -3.55
N ARG A 195 10.34 19.65 -2.38
CA ARG A 195 10.73 21.06 -2.18
C ARG A 195 12.24 21.32 -2.33
N SER A 196 13.05 20.29 -2.51
CA SER A 196 14.51 20.38 -2.61
C SER A 196 15.07 19.47 -3.71
N ALA A 197 16.23 19.84 -4.26
CA ALA A 197 16.93 19.03 -5.25
C ALA A 197 17.24 17.62 -4.73
N ILE A 198 17.64 17.51 -3.46
CA ILE A 198 17.88 16.21 -2.81
C ILE A 198 16.61 15.37 -2.78
N GLY A 199 15.45 15.95 -2.44
CA GLY A 199 14.18 15.22 -2.46
C GLY A 199 13.80 14.69 -3.85
N ARG A 200 14.08 15.46 -4.90
CA ARG A 200 13.88 15.03 -6.30
C ARG A 200 14.80 13.89 -6.68
N VAL A 201 16.08 13.99 -6.32
CA VAL A 201 17.07 12.91 -6.53
C VAL A 201 16.66 11.65 -5.77
N VAL A 202 16.16 11.76 -4.54
CA VAL A 202 15.66 10.62 -3.77
C VAL A 202 14.45 9.97 -4.46
N ALA A 203 13.47 10.76 -4.92
CA ALA A 203 12.31 10.23 -5.65
C ALA A 203 12.72 9.52 -6.95
N LEU A 204 13.55 10.18 -7.77
CA LEU A 204 14.04 9.61 -9.03
C LEU A 204 14.92 8.38 -8.79
N GLY A 205 15.81 8.43 -7.80
CA GLY A 205 16.67 7.30 -7.46
C GLY A 205 15.86 6.09 -7.01
N THR A 206 14.96 6.27 -6.04
CA THR A 206 14.10 5.19 -5.56
C THR A 206 13.11 4.70 -6.62
N GLY A 207 12.60 5.58 -7.48
CA GLY A 207 11.70 5.21 -8.58
C GLY A 207 12.40 4.49 -9.73
N VAL A 208 13.41 5.11 -10.35
CA VAL A 208 14.07 4.58 -11.55
C VAL A 208 14.95 3.38 -11.22
N VAL A 209 15.86 3.52 -10.26
CA VAL A 209 16.74 2.41 -9.85
C VAL A 209 15.92 1.31 -9.17
N GLY A 210 14.93 1.70 -8.37
CA GLY A 210 14.01 0.74 -7.77
C GLY A 210 13.22 -0.06 -8.81
N THR A 211 12.76 0.57 -9.90
CA THR A 211 12.06 -0.14 -11.00
C THR A 211 12.95 -1.25 -11.56
N VAL A 212 14.22 -0.95 -11.84
CA VAL A 212 15.18 -1.94 -12.33
C VAL A 212 15.40 -3.06 -11.32
N ALA A 213 15.52 -2.72 -10.03
CA ALA A 213 15.68 -3.71 -8.97
C ALA A 213 14.46 -4.61 -8.80
N VAL A 214 13.24 -4.05 -8.81
CA VAL A 214 11.97 -4.79 -8.74
C VAL A 214 11.82 -5.70 -9.95
N LEU A 215 12.04 -5.18 -11.15
CA LEU A 215 12.00 -5.98 -12.37
C LEU A 215 13.03 -7.12 -12.31
N GLY A 216 14.27 -6.82 -11.91
CA GLY A 216 15.32 -7.82 -11.74
C GLY A 216 14.94 -8.91 -10.74
N ALA A 217 14.34 -8.54 -9.59
CA ALA A 217 13.86 -9.49 -8.60
C ALA A 217 12.77 -10.41 -9.18
N TYR A 218 11.82 -9.85 -9.94
CA TYR A 218 10.80 -10.65 -10.61
C TYR A 218 11.39 -11.59 -11.65
N LEU A 219 12.33 -11.13 -12.48
CA LEU A 219 12.96 -11.96 -13.51
C LEU A 219 13.81 -13.08 -12.90
N PHE A 220 14.45 -12.82 -11.74
CA PHE A 220 15.29 -13.79 -11.06
C PHE A 220 14.50 -14.83 -10.25
N LEU A 221 13.46 -14.39 -9.52
CA LEU A 221 12.70 -15.25 -8.61
C LEU A 221 11.44 -15.83 -9.27
N GLY A 222 10.77 -15.06 -10.13
CA GLY A 222 9.49 -15.42 -10.74
C GLY A 222 9.58 -16.10 -12.10
N GLY A 223 10.78 -16.39 -12.61
CA GLY A 223 10.96 -16.89 -13.98
C GLY A 223 10.27 -18.25 -14.22
N PHE A 224 9.16 -18.28 -14.96
CA PHE A 224 9.01 -18.30 -16.44
C PHE A 224 7.54 -18.06 -16.80
#